data_AF-A0A7L4NVY2-F1
#
_entry.id   AF-A0A7L4NVY2-F1
#
_cell.length_a   1.000
_cell.length_b   1.000
_cell.length_c   1.000
_cell.angle_alpha   90.00
_cell.angle_beta   90.00
_cell.angle_gamma   90.00
#
_symmetry.space_group_name_H-M   'P 1'
#
loop_
_entity.id
_entity.type
_entity.pdbx_description
1 polymer ?
#
loop_
_entity_poly.entity_id
_entity_poly.type
_entity_poly.pdbx_seq_one_letter_code
_entity_poly.pdbx_strand_id
1 'polypeptide(L)'
;MRVPNSVVLPVGTHVDCCQEEEVEEKRHDIMARISAMLAERKNNLAHFIDNLEGSEEPEFYVDQWERLKEMESCTLTILNLVAVNCTNHCDIKKLEATILQHVKNEELFPEVVRVLPPVYRQVEAAIIDIAQSEEMAGHG
;
A
#
# COMPACT_ATOMS: atom_id res chain seq x y z
N MET A 1 7.73 -11.30 -0.70
CA MET A 1 8.08 -9.90 -0.41
C MET A 1 6.90 -9.23 0.28
N ARG A 2 7.07 -8.71 1.50
CA ARG A 2 6.13 -7.77 2.10
C ARG A 2 6.71 -6.38 1.87
N VAL A 3 5.92 -5.45 1.34
CA VAL A 3 6.37 -4.08 1.08
C VAL A 3 6.23 -3.32 2.41
N PRO A 4 7.33 -2.90 3.05
CA PRO A 4 7.25 -2.09 4.26
C PRO A 4 6.58 -0.75 3.93
N ASN A 5 5.83 -0.19 4.87
CA ASN A 5 5.12 1.09 4.72
C ASN A 5 4.20 1.12 3.50
N SER A 6 3.41 0.06 3.31
CA SER A 6 2.47 -0.04 2.21
C SER A 6 1.33 0.96 2.37
N VAL A 7 0.97 1.65 1.29
CA VAL A 7 -0.21 2.52 1.24
C VAL A 7 -1.27 1.87 0.36
N VAL A 8 -2.52 1.79 0.83
CA VAL A 8 -3.64 1.21 0.09
C VAL A 8 -4.73 2.26 -0.06
N LEU A 9 -5.19 2.44 -1.30
CA LEU A 9 -6.35 3.27 -1.63
C LEU A 9 -7.52 2.37 -2.03
N PRO A 10 -8.54 2.19 -1.16
CA PRO A 10 -9.76 1.48 -1.53
C PRO A 10 -10.53 2.29 -2.59
N VAL A 11 -11.02 1.63 -3.63
CA VAL A 11 -11.83 2.27 -4.68
C VAL A 11 -13.16 1.53 -4.81
N GLY A 12 -14.25 2.22 -4.52
CA GLY A 12 -15.60 1.75 -4.77
C GLY A 12 -16.03 2.16 -6.17
N THR A 13 -16.49 1.21 -6.98
CA THR A 13 -16.95 1.47 -8.36
C THR A 13 -18.48 1.35 -8.44
N HIS A 14 -19.05 1.72 -9.59
CA HIS A 14 -20.48 1.59 -9.89
C HIS A 14 -21.40 2.47 -9.01
N VAL A 15 -20.93 3.65 -8.61
CA VAL A 15 -21.75 4.60 -7.83
C VAL A 15 -22.97 5.11 -8.61
N ASP A 16 -22.98 4.98 -9.93
CA ASP A 16 -24.11 5.25 -10.81
C ASP A 16 -25.30 4.31 -10.59
N CYS A 17 -25.06 3.13 -10.00
CA CYS A 17 -26.08 2.16 -9.66
C CYS A 17 -26.62 2.30 -8.23
N CYS A 18 -26.10 3.25 -7.44
CA CYS A 18 -26.41 3.40 -6.03
C CYS A 18 -26.95 4.80 -5.72
N GLN A 19 -27.71 4.92 -4.64
CA GLN A 19 -28.09 6.23 -4.11
C GLN A 19 -26.92 6.84 -3.34
N GLU A 20 -26.82 8.17 -3.29
CA GLU A 20 -25.73 8.88 -2.60
C GLU A 20 -25.64 8.50 -1.12
N GLU A 21 -26.78 8.38 -0.43
CA GLU A 21 -26.85 7.93 0.97
C GLU A 21 -26.30 6.50 1.15
N GLU A 22 -26.63 5.59 0.24
CA GLU A 22 -26.14 4.21 0.26
C GLU A 22 -24.61 4.16 0.07
N VAL A 23 -24.07 4.96 -0.85
CA VAL A 23 -22.63 5.04 -1.09
C VAL A 23 -21.91 5.52 0.17
N GLU A 24 -22.44 6.56 0.82
CA GLU A 24 -21.86 7.10 2.04
C GLU A 24 -21.95 6.12 3.22
N GLU A 25 -23.07 5.43 3.41
CA GLU A 25 -23.22 4.42 4.45
C GLU A 25 -22.21 3.28 4.25
N LYS A 26 -22.12 2.74 3.02
CA LYS A 26 -21.15 1.68 2.69
C LYS A 26 -19.71 2.16 2.87
N ARG A 27 -19.40 3.40 2.49
CA ARG A 27 -18.08 3.99 2.69
C ARG A 27 -17.70 3.97 4.17
N HIS A 28 -18.60 4.40 5.05
CA HIS A 28 -18.34 4.40 6.49
C HIS A 28 -18.22 2.98 7.06
N ASP A 29 -19.12 2.06 6.71
CA ASP A 29 -19.07 0.66 7.18
C ASP A 29 -17.76 -0.03 6.74
N ILE A 30 -17.36 0.12 5.47
CA ILE A 30 -16.11 -0.47 4.96
C ILE A 30 -14.91 0.09 5.70
N MET A 31 -14.81 1.42 5.87
CA MET A 31 -13.69 2.04 6.57
C MET A 31 -13.64 1.63 8.05
N ALA A 32 -14.80 1.51 8.71
CA ALA A 32 -14.90 1.04 10.09
C ALA A 32 -14.43 -0.42 10.21
N ARG A 33 -14.85 -1.30 9.31
CA ARG A 33 -14.43 -2.71 9.29
C ARG A 33 -12.93 -2.86 9.04
N ILE A 34 -12.38 -2.11 8.09
CA ILE A 34 -10.93 -2.12 7.85
C ILE A 34 -10.18 -1.67 9.11
N SER A 35 -10.64 -0.59 9.77
CA SER A 35 -10.03 -0.10 11.01
C SER A 35 -10.09 -1.13 12.13
N ALA A 36 -11.23 -1.81 12.29
CA ALA A 36 -11.39 -2.89 13.26
C ALA A 36 -10.44 -4.07 12.97
N MET A 37 -10.33 -4.50 11.70
CA MET A 37 -9.42 -5.57 11.30
C MET A 37 -7.95 -5.23 11.56
N LEU A 38 -7.54 -3.98 11.33
CA LEU A 38 -6.18 -3.53 11.61
C LEU A 38 -5.89 -3.51 13.11
N ALA A 39 -6.83 -3.01 13.92
CA ALA A 39 -6.72 -2.99 15.37
C ALA A 39 -6.66 -4.41 15.95
N GLU A 40 -7.54 -5.30 15.50
CA GLU A 40 -7.56 -6.71 15.89
C GLU A 40 -6.23 -7.40 15.54
N ARG A 41 -5.74 -7.23 14.31
CA ARG A 41 -4.46 -7.78 13.89
C ARG A 41 -3.31 -7.29 14.76
N LYS A 42 -3.27 -5.99 15.09
CA LYS A 42 -2.25 -5.41 15.96
C LYS A 42 -2.31 -6.01 17.36
N ASN A 43 -3.50 -6.09 17.95
CA ASN A 43 -3.70 -6.67 19.28
C ASN A 43 -3.30 -8.15 19.32
N ASN A 44 -3.64 -8.92 18.29
CA ASN A 44 -3.26 -10.32 18.19
C ASN A 44 -1.74 -10.49 18.13
N LEU A 45 -1.05 -9.67 17.31
CA LEU A 45 0.41 -9.71 17.23
C LEU A 45 1.07 -9.34 18.57
N ALA A 46 0.62 -8.27 19.22
CA ALA A 46 1.12 -7.87 20.53
C ALA A 46 0.94 -8.99 21.57
N HIS A 47 -0.27 -9.58 21.64
CA HIS A 47 -0.55 -10.70 22.53
C HIS A 47 0.33 -11.93 22.25
N PHE A 48 0.61 -12.26 20.99
CA PHE A 48 1.53 -13.36 20.66
C PHE A 48 2.98 -13.06 21.05
N ILE A 49 3.43 -11.82 20.87
CA ILE A 49 4.77 -11.38 21.30
C ILE A 49 4.88 -11.52 22.83
N ASP A 50 3.93 -10.95 23.57
CA ASP A 50 3.93 -10.99 25.05
C ASP A 50 3.94 -12.43 25.59
N ASN A 51 3.16 -13.32 24.96
CA ASN A 51 3.11 -14.74 25.37
C ASN A 51 4.42 -15.49 25.13
N LEU A 52 5.13 -15.19 24.03
CA LEU A 52 6.41 -15.84 23.72
C LEU A 52 7.53 -15.29 24.61
N GLU A 53 7.54 -13.98 24.86
CA GLU A 53 8.50 -13.32 25.77
C GLU A 53 8.32 -13.77 27.23
N GLY A 54 7.08 -14.00 27.66
CA GLY A 54 6.74 -14.46 29.01
C GLY A 54 6.74 -15.98 29.22
N SER A 55 7.18 -16.77 28.23
CA SER A 55 7.21 -18.23 28.33
C SER A 55 8.29 -18.72 29.30
N GLU A 56 8.21 -19.99 29.74
CA GLU A 56 9.18 -20.59 30.67
C GLU A 56 10.60 -20.68 30.09
N GLU A 57 10.72 -20.77 28.76
CA GLU A 57 12.00 -20.88 28.06
C GLU A 57 12.08 -19.91 26.85
N PRO A 58 12.13 -18.58 27.09
CA PRO A 58 12.00 -17.57 26.05
C PRO A 58 13.18 -17.57 25.06
N GLU A 59 14.32 -18.11 25.47
CA GLU A 59 15.55 -18.25 24.67
C GLU A 59 15.35 -19.12 23.42
N PHE A 60 14.42 -20.09 23.44
CA PHE A 60 14.11 -20.93 22.27
C PHE A 60 13.19 -20.25 21.26
N TYR A 61 12.53 -19.14 21.64
CA TYR A 61 11.52 -18.47 20.82
C TYR A 61 11.96 -17.11 20.28
N VAL A 62 13.23 -16.73 20.48
CA VAL A 62 13.80 -15.43 20.05
C VAL A 62 13.51 -15.13 18.58
N ASP A 63 13.86 -16.06 17.69
CA ASP A 63 13.60 -15.92 16.25
C ASP A 63 12.12 -15.73 15.92
N GLN A 64 11.23 -16.39 16.67
CA GLN A 64 9.79 -16.34 16.42
C GLN A 64 9.18 -15.01 16.82
N TRP A 65 9.50 -14.48 18.01
CA TRP A 65 8.96 -13.19 18.42
C TRP A 65 9.67 -12.01 17.74
N GLU A 66 10.95 -12.13 17.35
CA GLU A 66 11.63 -11.12 16.50
C GLU A 66 10.90 -10.99 15.15
N ARG A 67 10.55 -12.12 14.54
CA ARG A 67 9.77 -12.12 13.31
C ARG A 67 8.37 -11.52 13.48
N LEU A 68 7.73 -11.74 14.63
CA LEU A 68 6.45 -11.10 14.94
C LEU A 68 6.59 -9.58 15.12
N LYS A 69 7.68 -9.10 15.73
CA LYS A 69 8.01 -7.66 15.82
C LYS A 69 8.25 -7.04 14.45
N GLU A 70 8.93 -7.75 13.53
CA GLU A 70 9.05 -7.30 12.14
C GLU A 70 7.68 -7.25 11.43
N MET A 71 6.78 -8.18 11.74
CA MET A 71 5.42 -8.16 11.19
C MET A 71 4.56 -7.04 11.75
N GLU A 72 4.79 -6.65 13.01
CA GLU A 72 4.14 -5.52 13.66
C GLU A 72 4.70 -4.18 13.13
N SER A 73 6.01 -4.12 12.84
CA SER A 73 6.67 -2.91 12.32
C SER A 73 6.30 -2.60 10.86
N CYS A 74 5.82 -3.60 10.11
CA CYS A 74 5.21 -3.39 8.80
C CYS A 74 3.92 -2.57 8.91
N THR A 75 4.04 -1.25 8.80
CA THR A 75 2.88 -0.36 8.81
C THR A 75 2.11 -0.43 7.47
N LEU A 76 0.79 -0.54 7.58
CA LEU A 76 -0.14 -0.48 6.46
C LEU A 76 -1.01 0.76 6.62
N THR A 77 -0.86 1.74 5.73
CA THR A 77 -1.65 2.96 5.73
C THR A 77 -2.81 2.81 4.77
N ILE A 78 -4.04 2.85 5.29
CA ILE A 78 -5.25 2.80 4.48
C ILE A 78 -5.76 4.22 4.28
N LEU A 79 -5.88 4.64 3.02
CA LEU A 79 -6.48 5.91 2.64
C LEU A 79 -8.01 5.80 2.62
N ASN A 80 -8.68 6.96 2.62
CA ASN A 80 -10.14 6.99 2.51
C ASN A 80 -10.61 6.38 1.19
N LEU A 81 -11.67 5.57 1.27
CA LEU A 81 -12.29 4.98 0.08
C LEU A 81 -12.77 6.07 -0.88
N VAL A 82 -12.37 5.94 -2.15
CA VAL A 82 -12.80 6.81 -3.24
C VAL A 82 -13.90 6.11 -4.02
N ALA A 83 -15.06 6.75 -4.12
CA ALA A 83 -16.20 6.23 -4.86
C ALA A 83 -16.20 6.82 -6.28
N VAL A 84 -16.30 5.97 -7.32
CA VAL A 84 -16.17 6.38 -8.72
C VAL A 84 -17.24 5.77 -9.62
N ASN A 85 -17.70 6.54 -10.58
CA ASN A 85 -18.47 6.04 -11.72
C ASN A 85 -17.51 5.81 -12.90
N CYS A 86 -17.27 4.55 -13.25
CA CYS A 86 -16.36 4.18 -14.34
C CYS A 86 -16.89 4.55 -15.74
N THR A 87 -18.19 4.84 -15.88
CA THR A 87 -18.75 5.33 -17.15
C THR A 87 -18.50 6.82 -17.35
N ASN A 88 -18.25 7.57 -16.26
CA ASN A 88 -18.00 8.99 -16.28
C ASN A 88 -16.49 9.31 -16.34
N HIS A 89 -16.04 9.85 -17.48
CA HIS A 89 -14.64 10.23 -17.67
C HIS A 89 -14.16 11.30 -16.68
N CYS A 90 -15.07 12.15 -16.19
CA CYS A 90 -14.71 13.13 -15.17
C CYS A 90 -14.33 12.47 -13.85
N ASP A 91 -15.00 11.39 -13.45
CA ASP A 91 -14.69 10.70 -12.19
C ASP A 91 -13.40 9.88 -12.28
N ILE A 92 -13.10 9.33 -13.46
CA ILE A 92 -11.79 8.72 -13.74
C ILE A 92 -10.66 9.75 -13.59
N LYS A 93 -10.82 10.95 -14.17
CA LYS A 93 -9.83 12.03 -14.03
C LYS A 93 -9.69 12.50 -12.59
N LYS A 94 -10.78 12.54 -11.82
CA LYS A 94 -10.71 12.84 -10.38
C LYS A 94 -9.93 11.77 -9.63
N LEU A 95 -10.16 10.49 -9.93
CA LEU A 95 -9.40 9.39 -9.31
C LEU A 95 -7.91 9.49 -9.64
N GLU A 96 -7.57 9.74 -10.90
CA GLU A 96 -6.17 9.98 -11.33
C GLU A 96 -5.54 11.13 -10.55
N ALA A 97 -6.23 12.27 -10.44
CA ALA A 97 -5.75 13.43 -9.69
C ALA A 97 -5.54 13.10 -8.20
N THR A 98 -6.47 12.36 -7.59
CA THR A 98 -6.36 11.90 -6.20
C THR A 98 -5.16 10.98 -6.00
N ILE A 99 -4.94 10.01 -6.89
CA ILE A 99 -3.76 9.13 -6.84
C ILE A 99 -2.48 9.96 -6.94
N LEU A 100 -2.40 10.87 -7.91
CA LEU A 100 -1.22 11.74 -8.09
C LEU A 100 -0.98 12.63 -6.87
N GLN A 101 -2.03 13.13 -6.23
CA GLN A 101 -1.93 13.91 -5.00
C GLN A 101 -1.35 13.07 -3.86
N HIS A 102 -1.82 11.83 -3.68
CA HIS A 102 -1.32 10.94 -2.64
C HIS A 102 0.12 10.52 -2.88
N VAL A 103 0.50 10.18 -4.12
CA VAL A 103 1.87 9.76 -4.46
C VAL A 103 2.87 10.89 -4.26
N LYS A 104 2.46 12.15 -4.49
CA LYS A 104 3.29 13.33 -4.23
C LYS A 104 3.36 13.75 -2.76
N ASN A 105 2.57 13.12 -1.88
CA ASN A 105 2.57 13.47 -0.47
C ASN A 105 3.83 12.90 0.22
N GLU A 106 4.69 13.79 0.69
CA GLU A 106 5.94 13.45 1.38
C GLU A 106 5.72 12.68 2.69
N GLU A 107 4.57 12.85 3.34
CA GLU A 107 4.22 12.09 4.54
C GLU A 107 3.89 10.63 4.24
N LEU A 108 3.27 10.36 3.08
CA LEU A 108 2.91 9.00 2.65
C LEU A 108 4.09 8.31 1.94
N PHE A 109 4.84 9.07 1.16
CA PHE A 109 5.96 8.60 0.36
C PHE A 109 7.18 9.51 0.55
N PRO A 110 7.94 9.34 1.66
CA PRO A 110 9.09 10.19 1.95
C PRO A 110 10.18 10.14 0.87
N GLU A 111 10.26 9.02 0.14
CA GLU A 111 11.21 8.84 -0.96
C GLU A 111 10.85 9.64 -2.23
N VAL A 112 9.66 10.25 -2.32
CA VAL A 112 9.23 10.97 -3.53
C VAL A 112 10.06 12.23 -3.80
N VAL A 113 10.67 12.81 -2.76
CA VAL A 113 11.52 14.01 -2.83
C VAL A 113 12.98 13.65 -3.11
N ARG A 114 13.34 12.36 -3.14
CA ARG A 114 14.74 11.97 -3.28
C ARG A 114 15.23 12.31 -4.68
N VAL A 115 16.01 13.37 -4.78
CA VAL A 115 16.66 13.76 -6.04
C VAL A 115 17.74 12.73 -6.36
N LEU A 116 17.46 11.88 -7.35
CA LEU A 116 18.48 10.97 -7.88
C LEU A 116 19.58 11.79 -8.57
N PRO A 117 20.88 11.47 -8.34
CA PRO A 117 21.97 12.10 -9.07
C PRO A 117 21.77 11.97 -10.59
N PRO A 118 22.13 12.98 -11.40
CA PRO A 118 21.93 12.95 -12.86
C PRO A 118 22.49 11.71 -13.56
N VAL A 119 23.56 11.12 -13.01
CA VAL A 119 24.18 9.88 -13.50
C VAL A 119 23.21 8.71 -13.50
N TYR A 120 22.26 8.64 -12.56
CA TYR A 120 21.27 7.56 -12.51
C TYR A 120 20.35 7.57 -13.72
N ARG A 121 19.96 8.74 -14.24
CA ARG A 121 19.20 8.84 -15.50
C ARG A 121 20.00 8.38 -16.71
N GLN A 122 21.31 8.65 -16.72
CA GLN A 122 22.19 8.19 -17.81
C GLN A 122 22.30 6.67 -17.82
N VAL A 123 22.39 6.06 -16.63
CA VAL A 123 22.42 4.60 -16.48
C VAL A 123 21.06 3.99 -16.83
N GLU A 124 19.95 4.57 -16.37
CA GLU A 124 18.60 4.13 -16.73
C GLU A 124 18.38 4.14 -18.24
N ALA A 125 18.76 5.22 -18.92
CA ALA A 125 18.68 5.31 -20.38
C ALA A 125 19.52 4.22 -21.07
N ALA A 126 20.75 3.99 -20.60
CA ALA A 126 21.61 2.94 -21.15
C ALA A 126 21.04 1.52 -20.93
N ILE A 127 20.41 1.25 -19.78
CA ILE A 127 19.75 -0.02 -19.50
C ILE A 127 18.55 -0.23 -20.44
N ILE A 128 17.73 0.81 -20.64
CA ILE A 128 16.57 0.76 -21.54
C ILE A 128 17.03 0.50 -22.99
N ASP A 129 18.07 1.20 -23.46
CA ASP A 129 18.63 1.02 -24.80
C ASP A 129 19.15 -0.41 -25.03
N ILE A 130 19.82 -1.01 -24.03
CA ILE A 130 20.30 -2.39 -24.10
C ILE A 130 19.12 -3.37 -24.14
N ALA A 131 18.11 -3.19 -23.28
CA ALA A 131 16.94 -4.07 -23.23
C ALA A 131 16.15 -4.06 -24.55
N GLN A 132 15.98 -2.88 -25.17
CA GLN A 132 15.32 -2.75 -26.48
C GLN A 132 16.15 -3.36 -27.61
N SER A 133 17.48 -3.28 -27.52
CA SER A 133 18.39 -3.88 -28.50
C SER A 133 18.41 -5.41 -28.43
N GLU A 134 18.27 -5.98 -27.22
CA GLU A 134 18.15 -7.44 -27.02
C GLU A 134 16.80 -7.99 -27.48
N GLU A 135 15.69 -7.27 -27.29
CA GLU A 135 14.38 -7.66 -27.83
C GLU A 135 14.36 -7.70 -29.37
N MET A 136 15.16 -6.86 -30.05
CA MET A 136 15.28 -6.87 -31.51
C MET A 136 16.20 -7.98 -32.06
N ALA A 137 17.01 -8.63 -31.22
CA ALA A 137 17.95 -9.68 -31.65
C ALA A 137 17.34 -11.10 -31.67
N GLY A 138 16.09 -11.26 -31.25
CA GLY A 138 15.41 -12.55 -31.05
C GLY A 138 14.51 -13.05 -32.18
N HIS A 139 14.42 -12.35 -33.31
CA HIS A 139 13.60 -12.78 -34.46
C HIS A 139 14.44 -12.90 -35.72
N GLY A 140 15.09 -14.05 -35.86
CA GLY A 140 15.63 -14.55 -37.14
C GLY A 140 14.59 -15.39 -37.87
#